data_AF-A0A8T1SY22-F1
#
_entry.id   AF-A0A8T1SY22-F1
#
_cell.length_a   1.000
_cell.length_b   1.000
_cell.length_c   1.000
_cell.angle_alpha   90.00
_cell.angle_beta   90.00
_cell.angle_gamma   90.00
#
_symmetry.space_group_name_H-M   'P 1'
#
loop_
_entity.id
_entity.type
_entity.pdbx_description
1 polymer ?
#
loop_
_entity_poly.entity_id
_entity_poly.type
_entity_poly.pdbx_seq_one_letter_code
_entity_poly.pdbx_strand_id
1 'polypeptide(L)'
;PWLMKPYTGALDSDKELFNCRLSKCRMVVECAFGRLKGRWRSLLTRSDLSETNIPTVIAACCVLHNLCESKGETFMAGWEVEANRLAADYAQPDTRVIRRAQRDALRIQEAL
;
A
#
# COMPACT_ATOMS: atom_id res chain seq x y z
N PRO A 1 -13.17 -2.03 14.88
CA PRO A 1 -11.88 -2.39 14.24
C PRO A 1 -12.10 -2.83 12.78
N TRP A 2 -11.59 -2.09 11.79
CA TRP A 2 -11.95 -2.27 10.37
C TRP A 2 -10.89 -2.95 9.49
N LEU A 3 -9.68 -3.18 10.01
CA LEU A 3 -8.56 -3.73 9.23
C LEU A 3 -8.22 -5.15 9.69
N MET A 4 -8.29 -6.12 8.77
CA MET A 4 -7.86 -7.50 9.01
C MET A 4 -6.34 -7.56 9.26
N LYS A 5 -5.92 -8.33 10.27
CA LYS A 5 -4.52 -8.52 10.65
C LYS A 5 -4.19 -10.02 10.72
N PRO A 6 -2.98 -10.43 10.35
CA PRO A 6 -2.57 -11.82 10.52
C PRO A 6 -2.51 -12.20 12.01
N TYR A 7 -2.85 -13.45 12.32
CA TYR A 7 -2.62 -14.05 13.63
C TYR A 7 -1.11 -14.25 13.86
N THR A 8 -0.66 -14.11 15.11
CA THR A 8 0.75 -14.25 15.51
C THR A 8 0.87 -15.15 16.74
N GLY A 9 2.02 -15.79 16.96
CA GLY A 9 2.27 -16.69 18.10
C GLY A 9 2.12 -18.16 17.72
N ALA A 10 1.69 -19.01 18.65
CA ALA A 10 1.34 -20.40 18.36
C ALA A 10 0.04 -20.44 17.54
N LEU A 11 0.14 -20.90 16.29
CA LEU A 11 -0.98 -20.95 15.35
C LEU A 11 -1.52 -22.38 15.27
N ASP A 12 -2.85 -22.49 15.31
CA ASP A 12 -3.55 -23.71 14.91
C ASP A 12 -3.79 -23.70 13.40
N SER A 13 -4.24 -24.85 12.86
CA SER A 13 -4.41 -25.04 11.41
C SER A 13 -5.38 -24.01 10.80
N ASP A 14 -6.42 -23.62 11.51
CA ASP A 14 -7.41 -22.64 11.03
C ASP A 14 -6.81 -21.22 10.93
N LYS A 15 -6.01 -20.82 11.94
CA LYS A 15 -5.28 -19.54 11.92
C LYS A 15 -4.22 -19.49 10.83
N GLU A 16 -3.52 -20.60 10.57
CA GLU A 16 -2.57 -20.71 9.47
C GLU A 16 -3.27 -20.57 8.11
N LEU A 17 -4.40 -21.26 7.93
CA LEU A 17 -5.20 -21.15 6.72
C LEU A 17 -5.70 -19.73 6.49
N PHE A 18 -6.17 -19.05 7.54
CA PHE A 18 -6.55 -17.65 7.48
C PHE A 18 -5.38 -16.76 7.06
N ASN A 19 -4.23 -16.88 7.71
CA ASN A 19 -3.03 -16.10 7.39
C ASN A 19 -2.57 -16.32 5.94
N CYS A 20 -2.63 -17.57 5.46
CA CYS A 20 -2.31 -17.91 4.07
C CYS A 20 -3.25 -17.21 3.08
N ARG A 21 -4.57 -17.24 3.31
CA ARG A 21 -5.56 -16.54 2.48
C ARG A 21 -5.35 -15.03 2.51
N LEU A 22 -5.14 -14.46 3.69
CA LEU A 22 -4.88 -13.03 3.85
C LEU A 22 -3.62 -12.60 3.10
N SER A 23 -2.54 -13.38 3.19
CA SER A 23 -1.29 -13.12 2.47
C SER A 23 -1.51 -13.14 0.95
N LYS A 24 -2.21 -14.15 0.42
CA LYS A 24 -2.56 -14.22 -1.01
C LYS A 24 -3.35 -13.00 -1.49
N CYS A 25 -4.35 -12.57 -0.73
CA CYS A 25 -5.11 -11.36 -1.05
C CYS A 25 -4.21 -10.11 -1.02
N ARG A 26 -3.31 -9.99 -0.04
CA ARG A 26 -2.36 -8.88 0.05
C ARG A 26 -1.39 -8.84 -1.12
N MET A 27 -0.88 -9.98 -1.57
CA MET A 27 0.00 -10.05 -2.75
C MET A 27 -0.66 -9.46 -3.99
N VAL A 28 -1.94 -9.75 -4.23
CA VAL A 28 -2.70 -9.19 -5.36
C VAL A 28 -2.80 -7.67 -5.25
N VAL A 29 -3.13 -7.17 -4.06
CA VAL A 29 -3.22 -5.74 -3.78
C VAL A 29 -1.87 -5.04 -3.95
N GLU A 30 -0.81 -5.60 -3.36
CA GLU A 30 0.55 -5.08 -3.44
C GLU A 30 1.05 -5.05 -4.90
N CYS A 31 0.75 -6.08 -5.70
CA CYS A 31 1.05 -6.11 -7.13
C CYS A 31 0.30 -5.03 -7.92
N ALA A 32 -1.00 -4.85 -7.67
CA ALA A 32 -1.81 -3.81 -8.33
C ALA A 32 -1.26 -2.41 -8.02
N PHE A 33 -1.00 -2.10 -6.75
CA PHE A 33 -0.39 -0.82 -6.37
C PHE A 33 1.05 -0.67 -6.89
N GLY A 34 1.82 -1.75 -6.99
CA GLY A 34 3.14 -1.75 -7.63
C GLY A 34 3.06 -1.31 -9.09
N ARG A 35 2.16 -1.93 -9.86
CA ARG A 35 1.93 -1.59 -11.28
C ARG A 35 1.38 -0.17 -11.47
N LEU A 36 0.45 0.27 -10.61
CA LEU A 36 -0.06 1.65 -10.59
C LEU A 36 1.10 2.64 -10.43
N LYS A 37 1.95 2.47 -9.40
CA LYS A 37 3.09 3.36 -9.15
C LYS A 37 4.14 3.31 -10.27
N GLY A 38 4.35 2.12 -10.87
CA GLY A 38 5.19 1.94 -12.06
C GLY A 38 4.74 2.79 -13.25
N ARG A 39 3.44 2.70 -13.58
CA ARG A 39 2.86 3.45 -14.72
C ARG A 39 2.77 4.96 -14.43
N TRP A 40 2.37 5.35 -13.23
CA TRP A 40 2.18 6.76 -12.83
C TRP A 40 3.21 7.20 -11.79
N ARG A 41 4.43 7.49 -12.26
CA ARG A 41 5.56 7.93 -11.43
C ARG A 41 5.32 9.25 -10.69
N SER A 42 4.37 10.06 -11.13
CA SER A 42 3.93 11.27 -10.41
C SER A 42 3.45 10.96 -8.99
N LEU A 43 2.98 9.73 -8.72
CA LEU A 43 2.59 9.27 -7.39
C LEU A 43 3.78 8.99 -6.45
N LEU A 44 4.99 8.90 -7.00
CA LEU A 44 6.22 8.57 -6.27
C LEU A 44 7.17 9.75 -6.08
N THR A 45 6.86 10.88 -6.69
CA THR A 45 7.69 12.08 -6.68
C THR A 45 7.04 13.17 -5.84
N ARG A 46 7.81 14.21 -5.51
CA ARG A 46 7.23 15.41 -4.91
C ARG A 46 6.28 16.05 -5.90
N SER A 47 5.04 16.26 -5.48
CA SER A 47 4.03 16.92 -6.29
C SER A 47 4.01 18.40 -5.93
N ASP A 48 4.22 19.26 -6.91
CA ASP A 48 4.07 20.73 -6.76
C ASP A 48 2.60 21.18 -6.96
N LEU A 49 1.66 20.24 -6.88
CA LEU A 49 0.23 20.51 -6.98
C LEU A 49 -0.30 21.01 -5.64
N SER A 50 -1.34 21.86 -5.71
CA SER A 50 -2.15 22.19 -4.54
C SER A 50 -2.65 20.90 -3.86
N GLU A 51 -2.62 20.87 -2.53
CA GLU A 51 -3.12 19.75 -1.72
C GLU A 51 -4.58 19.39 -2.08
N THR A 52 -5.38 20.37 -2.48
CA THR A 52 -6.76 20.18 -2.93
C THR A 52 -6.89 19.34 -4.20
N ASN A 53 -5.86 19.32 -5.05
CA ASN A 53 -5.86 18.62 -6.33
C ASN A 53 -5.27 17.20 -6.24
N ILE A 54 -4.51 16.90 -5.18
CA ILE A 54 -3.87 15.60 -4.97
C ILE A 54 -4.89 14.44 -5.04
N PRO A 55 -6.06 14.49 -4.37
CA PRO A 55 -7.03 13.40 -4.43
C PRO A 55 -7.53 13.15 -5.87
N THR A 56 -7.76 14.22 -6.64
CA THR A 56 -8.23 14.12 -8.03
C THR A 56 -7.19 13.47 -8.93
N VAL A 57 -5.91 13.83 -8.77
CA VAL A 57 -4.82 13.20 -9.53
C VAL A 57 -4.68 11.72 -9.18
N ILE A 58 -4.71 11.37 -7.88
CA ILE A 58 -4.67 9.97 -7.44
C ILE A 58 -5.84 9.19 -8.05
N ALA A 59 -7.06 9.72 -7.99
CA ALA A 59 -8.25 9.09 -8.56
C ALA A 59 -8.11 8.90 -10.08
N ALA A 60 -7.62 9.91 -10.80
CA ALA A 60 -7.39 9.82 -12.23
C ALA A 60 -6.36 8.73 -12.58
N CYS A 61 -5.24 8.64 -11.84
CA CYS A 61 -4.26 7.56 -12.00
C CYS A 61 -4.89 6.18 -11.80
N CYS A 62 -5.73 6.00 -10.77
CA CYS A 62 -6.44 4.74 -10.53
C CYS A 62 -7.41 4.38 -11.66
N VAL A 63 -8.18 5.35 -12.16
CA VAL A 63 -9.12 5.14 -13.28
C VAL A 63 -8.37 4.73 -14.54
N LEU A 64 -7.32 5.47 -14.90
CA LEU A 64 -6.50 5.16 -16.07
C LEU A 64 -5.78 3.82 -15.93
N HIS A 65 -5.29 3.47 -14.73
CA HIS A 65 -4.73 2.15 -14.45
C HIS A 65 -5.71 1.03 -14.73
N ASN A 66 -6.90 1.12 -14.16
CA ASN A 66 -7.92 0.10 -14.33
C ASN A 66 -8.33 -0.04 -15.80
N LEU A 67 -8.36 1.06 -16.55
CA LEU A 67 -8.59 1.03 -17.99
C LEU A 67 -7.47 0.26 -18.73
N CYS A 68 -6.20 0.59 -18.48
CA CYS A 68 -5.06 -0.12 -19.07
C CYS A 68 -5.08 -1.62 -18.76
N GLU A 69 -5.33 -2.00 -17.50
CA GLU A 69 -5.43 -3.40 -17.09
C GLU A 69 -6.62 -4.10 -17.76
N SER A 70 -7.78 -3.45 -17.84
CA SER A 70 -8.96 -4.00 -18.54
C SER A 70 -8.74 -4.18 -20.04
N LYS A 71 -7.90 -3.35 -20.66
CA LYS A 71 -7.52 -3.46 -22.07
C LYS A 71 -6.36 -4.44 -22.31
N GLY A 72 -5.80 -5.02 -21.24
CA GLY A 72 -4.66 -5.93 -21.33
C GLY A 72 -3.38 -5.24 -21.80
N GLU A 73 -3.25 -3.92 -21.58
CA GLU A 73 -2.06 -3.19 -21.99
C GLU A 73 -0.82 -3.72 -21.29
N THR A 74 0.25 -3.90 -22.07
CA THR A 74 1.52 -4.41 -21.56
C THR A 74 2.08 -3.50 -20.46
N PHE A 75 2.55 -4.12 -19.38
CA PHE A 75 3.29 -3.43 -18.33
C PHE A 75 4.79 -3.59 -18.61
N MET A 76 5.51 -2.48 -18.73
CA MET A 76 6.94 -2.52 -19.02
C MET A 76 7.74 -2.77 -17.74
N ALA A 77 8.58 -3.81 -17.72
CA ALA A 77 9.40 -4.15 -16.55
C ALA A 77 10.32 -2.98 -16.09
N GLY A 78 10.80 -2.15 -17.02
CA GLY A 78 11.58 -0.95 -16.69
C GLY A 78 10.82 0.09 -15.84
N TRP A 79 9.48 0.07 -15.85
CA TRP A 79 8.68 0.94 -14.99
C TRP A 79 8.77 0.54 -13.52
N GLU A 80 8.86 -0.75 -13.22
CA GLU A 80 9.00 -1.24 -11.85
C GLU A 80 10.37 -0.85 -11.26
N VAL A 81 11.44 -1.01 -12.03
CA VAL A 81 12.79 -0.62 -11.62
C VAL A 81 12.86 0.86 -11.27
N GLU A 82 12.32 1.72 -12.15
CA GLU A 82 12.31 3.16 -11.92
C GLU A 82 11.41 3.55 -10.75
N ALA A 83 10.24 2.91 -10.59
CA ALA A 83 9.38 3.14 -9.44
C ALA A 83 10.06 2.78 -8.12
N ASN A 84 10.80 1.67 -8.07
CA ASN A 84 11.55 1.27 -6.89
C ASN A 84 12.67 2.27 -6.56
N ARG A 85 13.34 2.82 -7.58
CA ARG A 85 14.32 3.89 -7.42
C ARG A 85 13.69 5.14 -6.81
N LEU A 86 12.61 5.65 -7.42
CA LEU A 86 11.92 6.85 -6.93
C LEU A 86 11.38 6.66 -5.52
N ALA A 87 10.85 5.48 -5.20
CA ALA A 87 10.38 5.16 -3.85
C ALA A 87 11.51 5.15 -2.81
N ALA A 88 12.75 4.83 -3.21
CA ALA A 88 13.92 4.92 -2.35
C ALA A 88 14.40 6.38 -2.18
N ASP A 89 14.45 7.14 -3.27
CA ASP A 89 14.86 8.55 -3.26
C ASP A 89 13.89 9.43 -2.45
N TYR A 90 12.61 9.10 -2.47
CA TYR A 90 11.54 9.77 -1.71
C TYR A 90 10.93 8.86 -0.64
N ALA A 91 11.77 8.24 0.18
CA ALA A 91 11.33 7.34 1.24
C ALA A 91 10.36 8.05 2.21
N GLN A 92 9.18 7.43 2.44
CA GLN A 92 8.23 7.94 3.43
C GLN A 92 8.76 7.73 4.86
N PRO A 93 8.44 8.62 5.81
CA PRO A 93 8.87 8.48 7.21
C PRO A 93 8.43 7.15 7.82
N ASP A 94 9.27 6.54 8.66
CA ASP A 94 8.92 5.30 9.34
C ASP A 94 7.76 5.51 10.33
N THR A 95 6.58 5.03 9.95
CA THR A 95 5.37 5.12 10.77
C THR A 95 5.27 4.03 11.84
N ARG A 96 6.20 3.06 11.91
CA ARG A 96 6.18 1.98 12.91
C ARG A 96 6.28 2.52 14.33
N VAL A 97 7.12 3.53 14.54
CA VAL A 97 7.29 4.21 15.83
C VAL A 97 5.98 4.88 16.26
N ILE A 98 5.33 5.60 15.33
CA ILE A 98 4.04 6.27 15.55
C ILE A 98 2.94 5.25 15.90
N ARG A 99 2.85 4.15 15.15
CA ARG A 99 1.87 3.07 15.39
C ARG A 99 2.11 2.31 16.69
N ARG A 100 3.35 2.27 17.20
CA ARG A 100 3.67 1.68 18.50
C ARG A 100 3.22 2.61 19.62
N ALA A 101 3.60 3.88 19.55
CA ALA A 101 3.18 4.90 20.51
C ALA A 101 1.65 5.01 20.61
N GLN A 102 0.93 4.98 19.49
CA GLN A 102 -0.54 4.98 19.47
C GLN A 102 -1.16 3.75 20.15
N ARG A 103 -0.57 2.55 19.98
CA ARG A 103 -1.05 1.33 20.64
C ARG A 103 -0.80 1.34 22.14
N ASP A 104 0.34 1.87 22.56
CA ASP A 104 0.67 1.98 23.98
C ASP A 104 -0.24 3.03 24.66
N ALA A 105 -0.54 4.14 23.98
CA ALA A 105 -1.51 5.14 24.45
C ALA A 105 -2.94 4.58 24.58
N LEU A 106 -3.41 3.79 23.60
CA LEU A 106 -4.71 3.12 23.66
C LEU A 106 -4.81 2.14 24.84
N ARG A 107 -3.74 1.38 25.12
CA ARG A 107 -3.70 0.45 26.26
C ARG A 107 -3.73 1.15 27.61
N ILE A 108 -3.12 2.33 27.73
CA ILE A 108 -3.15 3.13 28.96
C ILE A 108 -4.57 3.67 29.19
N GLN A 109 -5.26 4.11 28.13
CA GLN A 109 -6.61 4.63 28.22
C GLN A 109 -7.66 3.57 28.55
N GLU A 110 -7.47 2.31 28.12
CA GLU A 110 -8.35 1.18 28.46
C GLU A 110 -8.10 0.60 29.88
N ALA A 111 -7.00 0.99 30.53
CA ALA A 111 -6.61 0.51 31.86
C ALA A 111 -6.98 1.48 33.01
N LEU A 112 -7.57 2.63 32.69
CA LEU A 112 -8.12 3.63 33.61
C LEU A 112 -9.65 3.56 33.59
#